data_AF-A8X2G3-F1
#
_entry.id   AF-A8X2G3-F1
#
_cell.length_a   1.000
_cell.length_b   1.000
_cell.length_c   1.000
_cell.angle_alpha   90.00
_cell.angle_beta   90.00
_cell.angle_gamma   90.00
#
_symmetry.space_group_name_H-M   'P 1'
#
loop_
_entity.id
_entity.type
_entity.pdbx_description
1 polymer ?
#
loop_
_entity_poly.entity_id
_entity_poly.type
_entity_poly.pdbx_seq_one_letter_code
_entity_poly.pdbx_strand_id
1 'polypeptide(L)'
;MISIISIPGGKFLPEYAKKYDEEHFQYIVSHSLWLEFLFSNIGALLNIIHLIVLIRKSLRKTSINIPLIGIAICDFVCMVVIARNGYLIFSLMNECTPPRSSSKLGLDWFLTSVHNALRRCSAWLGTLLTVIRYFMISNISTRTTHFSTPKFGFQTTTFTFFISFIFTLLFYSKKDIQEVNTWYPGPRCQMENISYPVFKQKINQFSDFNNPNKNRTTILTIYISLLFFLSEFPVGIIRICNAIWMDDYRYKEFSRNIVFLCDAMFSINASMHCLLIFTMSSQYREAFWGVINCFKKNTRHIAPATSTRQ
;
A
#
# COMPACT_ATOMS: atom_id res chain seq x y z
N MET A 1 -7.99 -1.32 -2.31
CA MET A 1 -8.27 -2.18 -1.14
C MET A 1 -9.25 -1.44 -0.23
N ILE A 2 -10.42 -2.03 0.06
CA ILE A 2 -11.67 -1.38 0.54
C ILE A 2 -12.35 -0.46 -0.50
N SER A 3 -12.53 -0.96 -1.72
CA SER A 3 -13.80 -0.71 -2.41
C SER A 3 -14.63 -1.95 -2.13
N ILE A 4 -15.60 -1.77 -1.25
CA ILE A 4 -16.57 -2.76 -0.77
C ILE A 4 -17.01 -3.66 -1.92
N ILE A 5 -16.96 -4.97 -1.65
CA ILE A 5 -17.64 -6.04 -2.36
C ILE A 5 -19.02 -5.55 -2.79
N SER A 6 -19.14 -5.12 -4.03
CA SER A 6 -20.42 -5.00 -4.71
C SER A 6 -20.40 -6.12 -5.72
N ILE A 7 -21.01 -7.25 -5.36
CA ILE A 7 -21.38 -8.29 -6.32
C ILE A 7 -22.59 -7.71 -7.08
N PRO A 8 -22.46 -7.32 -8.36
CA PRO A 8 -23.61 -6.90 -9.13
C PRO A 8 -24.28 -8.17 -9.65
N GLY A 9 -25.45 -8.49 -9.10
CA GLY A 9 -26.40 -9.35 -9.79
C GLY A 9 -26.78 -8.68 -11.12
N GLY A 10 -26.40 -9.30 -12.24
CA GLY A 10 -26.75 -8.86 -13.59
C GLY A 10 -26.70 -10.03 -14.55
N LYS A 11 -27.86 -10.38 -15.10
CA LYS A 11 -28.15 -11.51 -15.98
C LYS A 11 -27.31 -11.45 -17.28
N PHE A 12 -26.98 -12.62 -17.82
CA PHE A 12 -26.52 -12.96 -19.20
C PHE A 12 -25.24 -13.84 -19.29
N LEU A 13 -25.10 -14.84 -18.42
CA LEU A 13 -24.18 -15.98 -18.64
C LEU A 13 -24.85 -17.26 -18.10
N PRO A 14 -24.62 -18.43 -18.73
CA PRO A 14 -25.20 -19.69 -18.29
C PRO A 14 -24.78 -20.04 -16.85
N GLU A 15 -25.72 -20.60 -16.09
CA GLU A 15 -25.68 -20.75 -14.63
C GLU A 15 -24.48 -21.57 -14.11
N TYR A 16 -23.96 -22.49 -14.93
CA TYR A 16 -22.75 -23.27 -14.63
C TYR A 16 -21.46 -22.43 -14.71
N ALA A 17 -21.38 -21.48 -15.65
CA ALA A 17 -20.23 -20.59 -15.80
C ALA A 17 -20.20 -19.55 -14.68
N LYS A 18 -21.37 -19.10 -14.23
CA LYS A 18 -21.53 -18.16 -13.12
C LYS A 18 -21.00 -18.75 -11.80
N LYS A 19 -21.28 -20.03 -11.52
CA LYS A 19 -20.80 -20.72 -10.32
C LYS A 19 -19.29 -20.97 -10.34
N TYR A 20 -18.73 -21.34 -11.49
CA TYR A 20 -17.30 -21.66 -11.63
C TYR A 20 -16.39 -20.41 -11.58
N ASP A 21 -16.79 -19.31 -12.23
CA ASP A 21 -16.07 -18.03 -12.18
C ASP A 21 -16.12 -17.44 -10.76
N GLU A 22 -17.27 -17.53 -10.09
CA GLU A 22 -17.47 -16.96 -8.75
C GLU A 22 -16.70 -17.77 -7.68
N GLU A 23 -16.64 -19.10 -7.75
CA GLU A 23 -15.82 -19.92 -6.84
C GLU A 23 -14.30 -19.71 -7.05
N HIS A 24 -13.80 -19.69 -8.29
CA HIS A 24 -12.39 -19.42 -8.57
C HIS A 24 -11.99 -18.00 -8.18
N PHE A 25 -12.85 -17.02 -8.46
CA PHE A 25 -12.64 -15.62 -8.07
C PHE A 25 -12.51 -15.50 -6.54
N GLN A 26 -13.46 -16.06 -5.79
CA GLN A 26 -13.44 -16.02 -4.32
C GLN A 26 -12.21 -16.76 -3.76
N TYR A 27 -11.78 -17.85 -4.40
CA TYR A 27 -10.56 -18.56 -4.03
C TYR A 27 -9.31 -17.68 -4.20
N ILE A 28 -9.13 -17.04 -5.36
CA ILE A 28 -7.96 -16.18 -5.63
C ILE A 28 -7.93 -14.99 -4.66
N VAL A 29 -9.07 -14.33 -4.45
CA VAL A 29 -9.16 -13.18 -3.56
C VAL A 29 -8.86 -13.57 -2.12
N SER A 30 -9.44 -14.65 -1.61
CA SER A 30 -9.21 -15.11 -0.23
C SER A 30 -7.75 -15.46 0.02
N HIS A 31 -7.11 -16.17 -0.92
CA HIS A 31 -5.68 -16.52 -0.79
C HIS A 31 -4.78 -15.29 -0.89
N SER A 32 -5.07 -14.35 -1.81
CA SER A 32 -4.30 -13.12 -1.95
C SER A 32 -4.38 -12.26 -0.69
N LEU A 33 -5.58 -12.09 -0.13
CA LEU A 33 -5.79 -11.35 1.12
C LEU A 33 -5.11 -12.00 2.32
N TRP A 34 -5.12 -13.34 2.39
CA TRP A 34 -4.43 -14.06 3.46
C TRP A 34 -2.91 -13.89 3.38
N LEU A 35 -2.34 -13.97 2.18
CA LEU A 35 -0.92 -13.72 1.94
C LEU A 35 -0.55 -12.28 2.31
N GLU A 36 -1.31 -11.28 1.85
CA GLU A 36 -1.12 -9.89 2.22
C GLU A 36 -1.13 -9.69 3.72
N PHE A 37 -2.10 -10.28 4.42
CA PHE A 37 -2.18 -10.21 5.87
C PHE A 37 -0.94 -10.82 6.54
N LEU A 38 -0.51 -12.01 6.12
CA LEU A 38 0.69 -12.66 6.66
C LEU A 38 1.95 -11.81 6.44
N PHE A 39 2.19 -11.39 5.20
CA PHE A 39 3.37 -10.60 4.83
C PHE A 39 3.35 -9.20 5.43
N SER A 40 2.17 -8.62 5.68
CA SER A 40 2.08 -7.30 6.33
C SER A 40 2.55 -7.33 7.79
N ASN A 41 2.23 -8.38 8.54
CA ASN A 41 2.69 -8.52 9.92
C ASN A 41 4.21 -8.74 9.99
N ILE A 42 4.73 -9.65 9.15
CA ILE A 42 6.18 -9.91 9.06
C ILE A 42 6.91 -8.66 8.56
N GLY A 43 6.39 -8.02 7.51
CA GLY A 43 6.95 -6.83 6.89
C GLY A 43 6.95 -5.63 7.83
N ALA A 44 5.93 -5.45 8.68
CA ALA A 44 5.92 -4.39 9.69
C ALA A 44 7.09 -4.56 10.68
N LEU A 45 7.31 -5.78 11.18
CA LEU A 45 8.43 -6.07 12.08
C LEU A 45 9.79 -5.84 11.41
N LEU A 46 9.96 -6.37 10.19
CA LEU A 46 11.22 -6.23 9.45
C LEU A 46 11.52 -4.76 9.13
N ASN A 47 10.52 -3.96 8.77
CA ASN A 47 10.71 -2.53 8.49
C ASN A 47 11.01 -1.71 9.76
N ILE A 48 10.48 -2.08 10.93
CA ILE A 48 10.90 -1.47 12.21
C ILE A 48 12.40 -1.73 12.46
N ILE A 49 12.82 -2.98 12.34
CA ILE A 49 14.24 -3.35 12.50
C ILE A 49 15.10 -2.57 11.49
N HIS A 50 14.65 -2.50 10.24
CA HIS A 50 15.33 -1.77 9.19
C HIS A 50 15.53 -0.30 9.53
N LEU A 51 14.48 0.37 10.01
CA LEU A 51 14.54 1.77 10.44
C LEU A 51 15.53 2.00 11.57
N ILE A 52 15.51 1.14 12.60
CA ILE A 52 16.44 1.23 13.75
C ILE A 52 17.89 1.20 13.27
N VAL A 53 18.20 0.32 12.31
CA VAL A 53 19.56 0.19 11.76
C VAL A 53 19.92 1.42 10.93
N LEU A 54 19.05 1.84 10.00
CA LEU A 54 19.34 2.93 9.06
C LEU A 54 19.48 4.30 9.74
N ILE A 55 18.79 4.55 10.86
CA ILE A 55 18.87 5.82 11.59
C ILE A 55 20.24 6.04 12.25
N ARG A 56 21.07 4.99 12.39
CA ARG A 56 22.40 5.12 13.00
C ARG A 56 23.28 6.13 12.27
N LYS A 57 24.00 6.94 13.06
CA LYS A 57 24.87 8.02 12.57
C LYS A 57 25.92 7.55 11.55
N SER A 58 26.37 6.29 11.62
CA SER A 58 27.33 5.73 10.67
C SER A 58 26.78 5.60 9.25
N LEU A 59 25.47 5.35 9.10
CA LEU A 59 24.82 5.14 7.80
C LEU A 59 24.28 6.44 7.20
N ARG A 60 23.92 7.47 7.97
CA ARG A 60 23.35 8.72 7.44
C ARG A 60 24.34 9.66 6.72
N LYS A 61 25.51 9.18 6.33
CA LYS A 61 26.59 9.99 5.73
C LYS A 61 26.49 10.13 4.22
N THR A 62 25.79 9.23 3.54
CA THR A 62 25.65 9.22 2.08
C THR A 62 24.23 9.62 1.66
N SER A 63 24.10 10.21 0.47
CA SER A 63 22.80 10.53 -0.14
C SER A 63 21.88 9.33 -0.24
N ILE A 64 22.42 8.16 -0.58
CA ILE A 64 21.70 6.89 -0.78
C ILE A 64 20.93 6.44 0.47
N ASN A 65 21.49 6.65 1.66
CA ASN A 65 20.90 6.13 2.88
C ASN A 65 19.69 6.95 3.35
N ILE A 66 19.49 8.16 2.83
CA ILE A 66 18.33 9.01 3.18
C ILE A 66 17.03 8.53 2.47
N PRO A 67 16.99 8.30 1.14
CA PRO A 67 15.86 7.65 0.48
C PRO A 67 15.53 6.26 1.04
N LEU A 68 16.54 5.47 1.45
CA LEU A 68 16.32 4.17 2.08
C LEU A 68 15.53 4.27 3.39
N ILE A 69 15.80 5.30 4.21
CA ILE A 69 14.98 5.59 5.40
C ILE A 69 13.55 5.96 4.98
N GLY A 70 13.39 6.78 3.94
CA GLY A 70 12.08 7.15 3.40
C GLY A 70 11.25 5.94 2.94
N ILE A 71 11.87 5.02 2.20
CA ILE A 71 11.27 3.74 1.76
C ILE A 71 10.82 2.93 2.97
N ALA A 72 11.71 2.74 3.95
CA ALA A 72 11.40 1.96 5.15
C ALA A 72 10.24 2.55 5.97
N ILE A 73 10.11 3.88 6.05
CA ILE A 73 8.97 4.55 6.69
C ILE A 73 7.69 4.31 5.89
N CYS A 74 7.74 4.50 4.57
CA CYS A 74 6.57 4.31 3.69
C CYS A 74 6.07 2.87 3.77
N ASP A 75 6.98 1.89 3.64
CA ASP A 75 6.67 0.47 3.68
C ASP A 75 6.12 0.07 5.06
N PHE A 76 6.72 0.55 6.16
CA PHE A 76 6.20 0.30 7.51
C PHE A 76 4.75 0.78 7.65
N VAL A 77 4.46 2.04 7.30
CA VAL A 77 3.11 2.60 7.41
C VAL A 77 2.14 1.85 6.49
N CYS A 78 2.55 1.51 5.27
CA CYS A 78 1.75 0.69 4.37
C CYS A 78 1.40 -0.67 4.98
N MET A 79 2.37 -1.37 5.58
CA MET A 79 2.15 -2.66 6.24
C MET A 79 1.19 -2.55 7.43
N VAL A 80 1.29 -1.49 8.23
CA VAL A 80 0.36 -1.25 9.34
C VAL A 80 -1.07 -1.06 8.84
N VAL A 81 -1.26 -0.31 7.75
CA VAL A 81 -2.59 -0.13 7.14
C VAL A 81 -3.14 -1.45 6.59
N ILE A 82 -2.31 -2.26 5.92
CA ILE A 82 -2.71 -3.57 5.40
C ILE A 82 -3.08 -4.52 6.54
N ALA A 83 -2.26 -4.62 7.59
CA ALA A 83 -2.53 -5.47 8.74
C ALA A 83 -3.84 -5.08 9.43
N ARG A 84 -4.07 -3.78 9.66
CA ARG A 84 -5.34 -3.25 10.18
C ARG A 84 -6.52 -3.66 9.30
N ASN A 85 -6.39 -3.53 7.98
CA ASN A 85 -7.45 -3.89 7.04
C ASN A 85 -7.75 -5.39 7.08
N GLY A 86 -6.73 -6.24 7.21
CA GLY A 86 -6.92 -7.69 7.37
C GLY A 86 -7.69 -8.06 8.64
N TYR A 87 -7.32 -7.48 9.80
CA TYR A 87 -8.07 -7.67 11.05
C TYR A 87 -9.51 -7.15 10.95
N LEU A 88 -9.71 -6.02 10.26
CA LEU A 88 -11.04 -5.47 10.05
C LEU A 88 -11.91 -6.38 9.17
N ILE A 89 -11.36 -6.93 8.08
CA ILE A 89 -12.06 -7.87 7.21
C ILE A 89 -12.50 -9.10 8.00
N PHE A 90 -11.61 -9.68 8.80
CA PHE A 90 -11.94 -10.83 9.65
C PHE A 90 -13.12 -10.53 10.60
N SER A 91 -13.14 -9.34 11.21
CA SER A 91 -14.24 -8.91 12.07
C SER A 91 -15.57 -8.67 11.33
N LEU A 92 -15.52 -8.29 10.05
CA LEU A 92 -16.68 -8.01 9.20
C LEU A 92 -17.26 -9.26 8.53
N MET A 93 -16.53 -10.37 8.50
CA MET A 93 -17.02 -11.64 7.96
C MET A 93 -18.06 -12.33 8.86
N ASN A 94 -18.25 -11.88 10.10
CA ASN A 94 -19.32 -12.37 10.96
C ASN A 94 -20.68 -11.83 10.50
N GLU A 95 -21.64 -12.72 10.23
CA GLU A 95 -22.97 -12.39 9.68
C GLU A 95 -23.74 -11.34 10.49
N CYS A 96 -23.49 -11.26 11.80
CA CYS A 96 -24.16 -10.34 12.72
C CYS A 96 -23.40 -9.04 13.01
N THR A 97 -22.27 -8.78 12.34
CA THR A 97 -21.53 -7.52 12.52
C THR A 97 -22.22 -6.37 11.77
N PRO A 98 -22.63 -5.28 12.44
CA PRO A 98 -23.30 -4.17 11.77
C PRO A 98 -22.35 -3.40 10.84
N PRO A 99 -22.88 -2.71 9.81
CA PRO A 99 -22.09 -1.92 8.88
C PRO A 99 -21.37 -0.75 9.55
N ARG A 100 -20.31 -0.27 8.92
CA ARG A 100 -19.47 0.83 9.44
C ARG A 100 -20.23 2.16 9.40
N SER A 101 -20.12 2.94 10.48
CA SER A 101 -20.61 4.32 10.51
C SER A 101 -19.87 5.22 9.51
N SER A 102 -20.48 6.35 9.13
CA SER A 102 -19.91 7.33 8.21
C SER A 102 -18.51 7.80 8.61
N SER A 103 -18.28 8.06 9.89
CA SER A 103 -16.98 8.49 10.44
C SER A 103 -15.90 7.42 10.33
N LYS A 104 -16.23 6.16 10.64
CA LYS A 104 -15.31 5.02 10.52
C LYS A 104 -14.97 4.75 9.05
N LEU A 105 -15.96 4.88 8.17
CA LEU A 105 -15.77 4.78 6.74
C LEU A 105 -14.87 5.92 6.21
N GLY A 106 -15.08 7.16 6.66
CA GLY A 106 -14.21 8.30 6.33
C GLY A 106 -12.75 8.08 6.75
N LEU A 107 -12.52 7.50 7.94
CA LEU A 107 -11.19 7.12 8.40
C LEU A 107 -10.58 6.00 7.53
N ASP A 108 -11.36 4.98 7.17
CA ASP A 108 -10.92 3.89 6.29
C ASP A 108 -10.51 4.44 4.90
N TRP A 109 -11.24 5.43 4.38
CA TRP A 109 -10.89 6.13 3.15
C TRP A 109 -9.62 6.96 3.26
N PHE A 110 -9.48 7.73 4.34
CA PHE A 110 -8.28 8.50 4.61
C PHE A 110 -7.05 7.60 4.69
N LEU A 111 -7.13 6.51 5.46
CA LEU A 111 -6.02 5.55 5.60
C LEU A 111 -5.68 4.87 4.28
N THR A 112 -6.69 4.54 3.45
CA THR A 112 -6.47 3.99 2.11
C THR A 112 -5.79 5.01 1.19
N SER A 113 -6.15 6.29 1.30
CA SER A 113 -5.53 7.39 0.56
C SER A 113 -4.05 7.54 0.95
N VAL A 114 -3.77 7.56 2.25
CA VAL A 114 -2.40 7.61 2.80
C VAL A 114 -1.60 6.39 2.32
N HIS A 115 -2.16 5.19 2.43
CA HIS A 115 -1.52 3.96 1.93
C HIS A 115 -1.14 4.08 0.45
N ASN A 116 -2.06 4.53 -0.41
CA ASN A 116 -1.78 4.73 -1.84
C ASN A 116 -0.71 5.80 -2.10
N ALA A 117 -0.70 6.88 -1.31
CA ALA A 117 0.33 7.93 -1.41
C ALA A 117 1.71 7.40 -1.05
N LEU A 118 1.80 6.65 0.05
CA LEU A 118 3.06 6.11 0.58
C LEU A 118 3.59 4.96 -0.27
N ARG A 119 2.72 4.09 -0.79
CA ARG A 119 3.08 3.04 -1.75
C ARG A 119 3.73 3.64 -2.99
N ARG A 120 3.11 4.67 -3.55
CA ARG A 120 3.68 5.45 -4.67
C ARG A 120 5.03 6.03 -4.26
N CYS A 121 5.09 6.75 -3.14
CA CYS A 121 6.32 7.38 -2.66
C CYS A 121 7.48 6.37 -2.55
N SER A 122 7.26 5.21 -1.92
CA SER A 122 8.24 4.12 -1.79
C SER A 122 8.80 3.69 -3.15
N ALA A 123 7.93 3.47 -4.13
CA ALA A 123 8.34 3.04 -5.47
C ALA A 123 9.16 4.12 -6.22
N TRP A 124 8.75 5.39 -6.14
CA TRP A 124 9.50 6.51 -6.70
C TRP A 124 10.87 6.69 -6.05
N LEU A 125 10.96 6.52 -4.73
CA LEU A 125 12.24 6.56 -4.02
C LEU A 125 13.15 5.38 -4.44
N GLY A 126 12.58 4.20 -4.67
CA GLY A 126 13.31 3.03 -5.17
C GLY A 126 13.90 3.24 -6.57
N THR A 127 13.15 3.86 -7.48
CA THR A 127 13.67 4.19 -8.83
C THR A 127 14.73 5.30 -8.77
N LEU A 128 14.48 6.36 -7.99
CA LEU A 128 15.44 7.44 -7.77
C LEU A 128 16.72 6.96 -7.09
N LEU A 129 16.65 5.96 -6.20
CA LEU A 129 17.83 5.33 -5.61
C LEU A 129 18.76 4.73 -6.68
N THR A 130 18.21 4.07 -7.70
CA THR A 130 18.99 3.52 -8.81
C THR A 130 19.64 4.63 -9.65
N VAL A 131 18.89 5.71 -9.91
CA VAL A 131 19.38 6.89 -10.64
C VAL A 131 20.50 7.60 -9.86
N ILE A 132 20.31 7.81 -8.55
CA ILE A 132 21.33 8.41 -7.66
C ILE A 132 22.59 7.54 -7.63
N ARG A 133 22.45 6.22 -7.55
CA ARG A 133 23.59 5.29 -7.61
C ARG A 133 24.34 5.38 -8.93
N TYR A 134 23.62 5.41 -10.05
CA TYR A 134 24.22 5.58 -11.37
C TYR A 134 25.02 6.89 -11.46
N PHE A 135 24.42 8.02 -11.07
CA PHE A 135 25.11 9.31 -11.09
C PHE A 135 26.30 9.35 -10.12
N MET A 136 26.20 8.73 -8.94
CA MET A 136 27.32 8.67 -8.00
C MET A 136 28.52 7.92 -8.59
N ILE A 137 28.28 6.79 -9.25
CA ILE A 137 29.32 5.97 -9.86
C ILE A 137 29.90 6.67 -11.09
N SER A 138 29.05 7.24 -11.95
CA SER A 138 29.48 7.96 -13.15
C SER A 138 30.29 9.22 -12.81
N ASN A 139 29.85 9.99 -11.81
CA ASN A 139 30.51 11.23 -11.41
C ASN A 139 31.78 11.05 -10.56
N ILE A 140 32.09 9.82 -10.12
CA ILE A 140 33.41 9.54 -9.52
C ILE A 140 34.54 9.82 -10.53
N SER A 141 34.23 9.67 -11.82
CA SER A 141 35.12 10.01 -12.93
C SER A 141 35.29 11.53 -13.10
N THR A 142 34.26 12.32 -12.77
CA THR A 142 34.23 13.79 -12.92
C THR A 142 34.52 14.57 -11.62
N ARG A 143 34.81 13.89 -10.51
CA ARG A 143 35.07 14.45 -9.15
C ARG A 143 33.94 15.31 -8.55
N THR A 144 32.73 15.31 -9.10
CA THR A 144 31.62 16.07 -8.51
C THR A 144 30.98 15.31 -7.35
N THR A 145 30.90 15.91 -6.15
CA THR A 145 30.41 15.23 -4.93
C THR A 145 28.98 15.58 -4.53
N HIS A 146 28.33 16.49 -5.28
CA HIS A 146 26.99 17.01 -4.97
C HIS A 146 25.94 15.91 -4.75
N PHE A 147 25.87 14.94 -5.68
CA PHE A 147 24.90 13.84 -5.66
C PHE A 147 25.13 12.81 -4.54
N SER A 148 26.30 12.83 -3.91
CA SER A 148 26.67 11.95 -2.79
C SER A 148 26.29 12.53 -1.44
N THR A 149 25.90 13.81 -1.38
CA THR A 149 25.61 14.50 -0.12
C THR A 149 24.25 14.12 0.47
N PRO A 150 24.14 13.98 1.80
CA PRO A 150 22.86 13.65 2.45
C PRO A 150 21.81 14.75 2.26
N LYS A 151 22.22 16.01 2.05
CA LYS A 151 21.32 17.13 1.75
C LYS A 151 20.54 16.90 0.46
N PHE A 152 21.22 16.49 -0.61
CA PHE A 152 20.58 16.17 -1.89
C PHE A 152 19.60 15.01 -1.76
N GLY A 153 19.99 13.96 -1.02
CA GLY A 153 19.12 12.82 -0.71
C GLY A 153 17.86 13.23 0.05
N PHE A 154 18.00 14.11 1.06
CA PHE A 154 16.85 14.63 1.81
C PHE A 154 15.91 15.46 0.94
N GLN A 155 16.44 16.41 0.16
CA GLN A 155 15.63 17.23 -0.75
C GLN A 155 14.84 16.37 -1.74
N THR A 156 15.50 15.38 -2.34
CA THR A 156 14.88 14.43 -3.27
C THR A 156 13.77 13.62 -2.59
N THR A 157 14.02 13.11 -1.38
CA THR A 157 13.02 12.33 -0.63
C THR A 157 11.79 13.17 -0.29
N THR A 158 11.99 14.39 0.20
CA THR A 158 10.90 15.31 0.56
C THR A 158 10.06 15.70 -0.66
N PHE A 159 10.70 16.00 -1.80
CA PHE A 159 10.01 16.34 -3.04
C PHE A 159 9.10 15.19 -3.52
N THR A 160 9.62 13.96 -3.52
CA THR A 160 8.87 12.76 -3.91
C THR A 160 7.66 12.50 -3.01
N PHE A 161 7.81 12.75 -1.70
CA PHE A 161 6.71 12.65 -0.74
C PHE A 161 5.57 13.61 -1.07
N PHE A 162 5.88 14.91 -1.27
CA PHE A 162 4.87 15.92 -1.58
C PHE A 162 4.15 15.65 -2.89
N ILE A 163 4.88 15.31 -3.95
CA ILE A 163 4.28 14.96 -5.25
C ILE A 163 3.32 13.79 -5.10
N SER A 164 3.73 12.74 -4.39
CA SER A 164 2.90 11.54 -4.20
C SER A 164 1.61 11.85 -3.45
N PHE A 165 1.68 12.76 -2.47
CA PHE A 165 0.52 13.18 -1.69
C PHE A 165 -0.43 14.09 -2.46
N ILE A 166 0.09 15.06 -3.23
CA ILE A 166 -0.71 15.95 -4.09
C ILE A 166 -1.54 15.12 -5.08
N PHE A 167 -0.94 14.13 -5.73
CA PHE A 167 -1.69 13.28 -6.65
C PHE A 167 -2.80 12.47 -5.97
N THR A 168 -2.55 11.98 -4.76
CA THR A 168 -3.59 11.28 -3.99
C THR A 168 -4.74 12.24 -3.65
N LEU A 169 -4.43 13.45 -3.19
CA LEU A 169 -5.44 14.46 -2.87
C LEU A 169 -6.34 14.75 -4.09
N LEU A 170 -5.75 15.05 -5.26
CA LEU A 170 -6.50 15.32 -6.48
C LEU A 170 -7.43 14.17 -6.92
N PHE A 171 -7.04 12.92 -6.66
CA PHE A 171 -7.85 11.74 -7.01
C PHE A 171 -9.00 11.52 -6.01
N TYR A 172 -8.75 11.74 -4.72
CA TYR A 172 -9.74 11.50 -3.67
C TYR A 172 -10.71 12.66 -3.44
N SER A 173 -10.36 13.88 -3.82
CA SER A 173 -11.26 15.04 -3.76
C SER A 173 -12.53 14.91 -4.63
N LYS A 174 -12.60 13.92 -5.53
CA LYS A 174 -13.74 13.70 -6.46
C LYS A 174 -14.75 12.64 -5.98
N LYS A 175 -14.64 12.18 -4.74
CA LYS A 175 -15.40 11.04 -4.21
C LYS A 175 -16.22 11.46 -3.01
N ASP A 176 -17.52 11.17 -3.04
CA ASP A 176 -18.44 11.40 -1.95
C ASP A 176 -18.91 10.09 -1.30
N ILE A 177 -19.24 10.20 -0.01
CA ILE A 177 -19.85 9.12 0.77
C ILE A 177 -21.35 9.37 0.77
N GLN A 178 -22.11 8.48 0.13
CA GLN A 178 -23.57 8.55 0.12
C GLN A 178 -24.16 7.36 0.86
N GLU A 179 -25.26 7.60 1.58
CA GLU A 179 -26.10 6.54 2.09
C GLU A 179 -26.82 5.89 0.91
N VAL A 180 -26.71 4.57 0.80
CA VAL A 180 -27.28 3.81 -0.32
C VAL A 180 -28.42 2.92 0.13
N ASN A 181 -28.37 2.36 1.34
CA ASN A 181 -29.37 1.40 1.84
C ASN A 181 -29.43 1.43 3.38
N THR A 182 -30.42 0.75 3.96
CA THR A 182 -30.46 0.38 5.38
C THR A 182 -30.16 -1.10 5.56
N TRP A 183 -29.36 -1.45 6.58
CA TRP A 183 -29.04 -2.82 6.97
C TRP A 183 -29.93 -3.26 8.12
N TYR A 184 -30.42 -4.50 8.01
CA TYR A 184 -31.20 -5.19 9.02
C TYR A 184 -30.47 -6.49 9.41
N PRO A 185 -30.47 -6.87 10.69
CA PRO A 185 -29.88 -8.12 11.15
C PRO A 185 -30.63 -9.31 10.53
N GLY A 186 -29.89 -10.33 10.12
CA GLY A 186 -30.49 -11.56 9.62
C GLY A 186 -31.25 -12.32 10.71
N PRO A 187 -32.16 -13.25 10.35
CA PRO A 187 -33.03 -13.97 11.30
C PRO A 187 -32.26 -14.86 12.31
N ARG A 188 -30.96 -15.07 12.10
CA ARG A 188 -30.07 -15.81 13.02
C ARG A 188 -29.41 -14.93 14.08
N CYS A 189 -29.50 -13.62 13.95
CA CYS A 189 -28.92 -12.68 14.89
C CYS A 189 -29.99 -12.34 15.95
N GLN A 190 -29.66 -12.51 17.23
CA GLN A 190 -30.56 -12.23 18.38
C GLN A 190 -30.77 -10.72 18.61
N MET A 191 -30.95 -9.95 17.54
CA MET A 191 -31.07 -8.50 17.53
C MET A 191 -32.36 -8.15 16.78
N GLU A 192 -33.47 -8.01 17.49
CA GLU A 192 -34.74 -7.59 16.90
C GLU A 192 -34.84 -6.06 16.87
N ASN A 193 -35.43 -5.50 15.81
CA ASN A 193 -35.76 -4.07 15.64
C ASN A 193 -34.60 -3.07 15.59
N ILE A 194 -33.37 -3.49 15.28
CA ILE A 194 -32.23 -2.58 15.10
C ILE A 194 -31.94 -2.42 13.61
N SER A 195 -31.76 -1.18 13.15
CA SER A 195 -31.36 -0.87 11.77
C SER A 195 -30.18 0.10 11.73
N TYR A 196 -29.31 -0.06 10.73
CA TYR A 196 -28.13 0.80 10.53
C TYR A 196 -28.06 1.29 9.08
N PRO A 197 -27.72 2.57 8.84
CA PRO A 197 -27.51 3.07 7.47
C PRO A 197 -26.25 2.46 6.84
N VAL A 198 -26.33 2.12 5.56
CA VAL A 198 -25.26 1.57 4.74
C VAL A 198 -24.76 2.65 3.80
N PHE A 199 -23.50 3.03 3.99
CA PHE A 199 -22.83 4.01 3.15
C PHE A 199 -22.01 3.33 2.04
N LYS A 200 -22.05 3.88 0.82
CA LYS A 200 -21.14 3.51 -0.26
C LYS A 200 -20.49 4.74 -0.88
N GLN A 201 -19.40 4.51 -1.59
CA GLN A 201 -18.73 5.53 -2.38
C GLN A 201 -19.46 5.76 -3.70
N LYS A 202 -19.76 7.01 -4.01
CA LYS A 202 -20.21 7.43 -5.34
C LYS A 202 -19.24 8.48 -5.88
N ILE A 203 -18.88 8.38 -7.16
CA ILE A 203 -18.13 9.45 -7.83
C ILE A 203 -19.08 10.65 -7.93
N ASN A 204 -18.62 11.85 -7.60
CA ASN A 204 -19.47 13.04 -7.56
C ASN A 204 -20.22 13.19 -8.89
N GLN A 205 -21.55 13.03 -8.88
CA GLN A 205 -22.41 13.38 -10.02
C GLN A 205 -22.47 14.91 -10.10
N PHE A 206 -21.46 15.50 -10.74
CA PHE A 206 -21.61 16.79 -11.41
C PHE A 206 -21.15 16.63 -12.87
N SER A 207 -21.90 15.79 -13.60
CA SER A 207 -22.04 15.84 -15.06
C SER A 207 -22.94 14.69 -15.52
N ASP A 208 -24.22 14.73 -15.14
CA ASP A 208 -25.28 14.17 -15.99
C ASP A 208 -25.85 15.35 -16.79
N PHE A 209 -25.22 15.67 -17.93
CA PHE A 209 -25.87 16.40 -19.01
C PHE A 209 -25.33 15.90 -20.34
N ASN A 210 -26.23 15.32 -21.13
CA ASN A 210 -26.05 14.96 -22.53
C ASN A 210 -25.43 16.13 -23.33
N ASN A 211 -24.20 16.00 -23.82
CA ASN A 211 -23.76 16.67 -25.04
C ASN A 211 -22.49 16.02 -25.62
N PRO A 212 -22.47 15.56 -26.89
CA PRO A 212 -21.26 15.08 -27.54
C PRO A 212 -20.55 16.27 -28.18
N ASN A 213 -19.53 16.86 -27.52
CA ASN A 213 -18.35 17.43 -28.18
C ASN A 213 -17.32 18.08 -27.20
N LYS A 214 -16.10 17.53 -27.26
CA LYS A 214 -14.75 18.10 -27.01
C LYS A 214 -14.30 18.64 -25.61
N ASN A 215 -13.31 17.91 -25.09
CA ASN A 215 -11.91 18.31 -24.81
C ASN A 215 -11.41 18.79 -23.41
N ARG A 216 -10.21 18.24 -23.10
CA ARG A 216 -9.08 18.77 -22.27
C ARG A 216 -9.02 18.51 -20.76
N THR A 217 -9.26 17.28 -20.32
CA THR A 217 -8.86 16.84 -18.95
C THR A 217 -8.31 15.42 -18.84
N THR A 218 -7.96 14.80 -19.97
CA THR A 218 -7.47 13.40 -20.02
C THR A 218 -5.94 13.32 -20.21
N ILE A 219 -5.30 14.38 -20.72
CA ILE A 219 -3.87 14.40 -21.06
C ILE A 219 -2.98 14.48 -19.79
N LEU A 220 -3.42 15.20 -18.75
CA LEU A 220 -2.73 15.19 -17.46
C LEU A 220 -2.73 13.79 -16.84
N THR A 221 -3.84 13.05 -16.91
CA THR A 221 -3.95 11.69 -16.36
C THR A 221 -3.10 10.67 -17.12
N ILE A 222 -2.88 10.88 -18.42
CA ILE A 222 -1.97 10.09 -19.26
C ILE A 222 -0.51 10.36 -18.87
N TYR A 223 -0.13 11.63 -18.70
CA TYR A 223 1.23 12.01 -18.29
C TYR A 223 1.58 11.49 -16.89
N ILE A 224 0.61 11.50 -15.98
CA ILE A 224 0.73 10.97 -14.62
C ILE A 224 0.86 9.44 -14.63
N SER A 225 0.19 8.75 -15.56
CA SER A 225 0.31 7.30 -15.75
C SER A 225 1.64 6.89 -16.37
N LEU A 226 2.18 7.68 -17.33
CA LEU A 226 3.48 7.42 -17.97
C LEU A 226 4.66 7.53 -16.99
N LEU A 227 4.50 8.39 -15.98
CA LEU A 227 5.45 8.57 -14.88
C LEU A 227 5.30 7.45 -13.82
N PHE A 228 4.09 6.95 -13.61
CA PHE A 228 3.78 5.78 -12.75
C PHE A 228 4.29 4.43 -13.32
N PHE A 229 4.68 4.42 -14.60
CA PHE A 229 4.94 3.23 -15.40
C PHE A 229 6.28 2.53 -15.11
N LEU A 230 7.22 3.14 -14.39
CA LEU A 230 8.52 2.51 -14.09
C LEU A 230 8.50 1.55 -12.88
N SER A 231 7.37 1.40 -12.18
CA SER A 231 7.25 0.47 -11.03
C SER A 231 5.89 -0.23 -10.85
N GLU A 232 4.80 0.26 -11.44
CA GLU A 232 3.45 -0.39 -11.40
C GLU A 232 2.91 -0.72 -12.81
N PHE A 233 3.82 -0.91 -13.79
CA PHE A 233 3.52 -1.19 -15.20
C PHE A 233 2.35 -2.16 -15.42
N PRO A 234 2.23 -3.31 -14.72
CA PRO A 234 1.12 -4.24 -14.93
C PRO A 234 -0.22 -3.68 -14.44
N VAL A 235 -0.25 -3.03 -13.27
CA VAL A 235 -1.47 -2.44 -12.66
C VAL A 235 -1.99 -1.27 -13.51
N GLY A 236 -1.08 -0.48 -14.08
CA GLY A 236 -1.41 0.61 -15.01
C GLY A 236 -2.10 0.11 -16.29
N ILE A 237 -1.55 -0.94 -16.92
CA ILE A 237 -2.12 -1.56 -18.13
C ILE A 237 -3.54 -2.08 -17.87
N ILE A 238 -3.75 -2.76 -16.74
CA ILE A 238 -5.05 -3.32 -16.38
C ILE A 238 -6.11 -2.23 -16.19
N ARG A 239 -5.73 -1.08 -15.61
CA ARG A 239 -6.65 0.06 -15.45
C ARG A 239 -7.01 0.70 -16.80
N ILE A 240 -6.07 0.75 -17.75
CA ILE A 240 -6.31 1.26 -19.11
C ILE A 240 -7.28 0.33 -19.85
N CYS A 241 -7.03 -0.96 -19.82
CA CYS A 241 -7.91 -1.93 -20.47
C CYS A 241 -9.31 -1.97 -19.83
N ASN A 242 -9.43 -1.72 -18.51
CA ASN A 242 -10.73 -1.55 -17.84
C ASN A 242 -11.49 -0.31 -18.32
N ALA A 243 -10.77 0.76 -18.67
CA ALA A 243 -11.35 1.96 -19.22
C ALA A 243 -11.71 1.81 -20.72
N ILE A 244 -11.04 0.91 -21.44
CA ILE A 244 -11.30 0.63 -22.86
C ILE A 244 -12.47 -0.37 -23.03
N TRP A 245 -12.58 -1.37 -22.15
CA TRP A 245 -13.63 -2.40 -22.19
C TRP A 245 -14.61 -2.25 -21.02
N MET A 246 -15.19 -1.05 -20.88
CA MET A 246 -16.08 -0.71 -19.77
C MET A 246 -17.35 -1.59 -19.67
N ASP A 247 -17.76 -2.27 -20.75
CA ASP A 247 -19.02 -3.02 -20.80
C ASP A 247 -18.87 -4.54 -20.63
N ASP A 248 -17.64 -5.10 -20.60
CA ASP A 248 -17.45 -6.54 -20.38
C ASP A 248 -17.25 -6.88 -18.90
N TYR A 249 -18.25 -7.55 -18.32
CA TYR A 249 -18.24 -7.99 -16.92
C TYR A 249 -17.08 -8.96 -16.62
N ARG A 250 -16.76 -9.88 -17.54
CA ARG A 250 -15.66 -10.86 -17.35
C ARG A 250 -14.31 -10.16 -17.31
N TYR A 251 -14.15 -9.10 -18.10
CA TYR A 251 -12.92 -8.31 -18.09
C TYR A 251 -12.74 -7.58 -16.74
N LYS A 252 -13.81 -6.98 -16.20
CA LYS A 252 -13.78 -6.34 -14.87
C LYS A 252 -13.40 -7.32 -13.77
N GLU A 253 -13.93 -8.54 -13.80
CA GLU A 253 -13.60 -9.58 -12.83
C GLU A 253 -12.14 -10.05 -12.93
N PHE A 254 -11.66 -10.32 -14.14
CA PHE A 254 -10.26 -10.68 -14.41
C PHE A 254 -9.29 -9.58 -13.97
N SER A 255 -9.60 -8.32 -14.30
CA SER A 255 -8.79 -7.16 -13.91
C SER A 255 -8.64 -7.06 -12.39
N ARG A 256 -9.71 -7.36 -11.66
CA ARG A 256 -9.77 -7.29 -10.20
C ARG A 256 -8.90 -8.38 -9.58
N ASN A 257 -8.91 -9.59 -10.13
CA ASN A 257 -8.01 -10.67 -9.71
C ASN A 257 -6.54 -10.29 -9.82
N ILE A 258 -6.15 -9.69 -10.95
CA ILE A 258 -4.75 -9.31 -11.14
C ILE A 258 -4.34 -8.18 -10.19
N VAL A 259 -5.24 -7.22 -9.92
CA VAL A 259 -4.96 -6.15 -8.94
C VAL A 259 -4.67 -6.74 -7.55
N PHE A 260 -5.45 -7.72 -7.09
CA PHE A 260 -5.19 -8.40 -5.81
C PHE A 260 -3.85 -9.16 -5.81
N LEU A 261 -3.50 -9.82 -6.90
CA LEU A 261 -2.19 -10.47 -7.03
C LEU A 261 -1.04 -9.46 -6.98
N CYS A 262 -1.18 -8.31 -7.65
CA CYS A 262 -0.18 -7.24 -7.61
C CYS A 262 -0.03 -6.62 -6.21
N ASP A 263 -1.14 -6.45 -5.48
CA ASP A 263 -1.12 -5.93 -4.11
C ASP A 263 -0.41 -6.93 -3.14
N ALA A 264 -0.60 -8.24 -3.35
CA ALA A 264 0.15 -9.27 -2.64
C ALA A 264 1.65 -9.25 -2.97
N MET A 265 2.00 -9.13 -4.26
CA MET A 265 3.41 -9.01 -4.68
C MET A 265 4.09 -7.77 -4.10
N PHE A 266 3.37 -6.64 -4.02
CA PHE A 266 3.87 -5.43 -3.35
C PHE A 266 4.19 -5.72 -1.88
N SER A 267 3.29 -6.40 -1.17
CA SER A 267 3.46 -6.75 0.25
C SER A 267 4.70 -7.61 0.49
N ILE A 268 4.93 -8.59 -0.39
CA ILE A 268 6.14 -9.41 -0.37
C ILE A 268 7.38 -8.54 -0.63
N ASN A 269 7.38 -7.72 -1.68
CA ASN A 269 8.53 -6.90 -2.04
C ASN A 269 8.94 -5.93 -0.91
N ALA A 270 7.97 -5.23 -0.33
CA ALA A 270 8.21 -4.31 0.78
C ALA A 270 8.62 -5.01 2.10
N SER A 271 8.31 -6.31 2.27
CA SER A 271 8.86 -7.12 3.37
C SER A 271 10.31 -7.54 3.12
N MET A 272 10.70 -7.75 1.86
CA MET A 272 12.02 -8.25 1.46
C MET A 272 13.09 -7.16 1.40
N HIS A 273 12.72 -5.88 1.34
CA HIS A 273 13.65 -4.75 1.20
C HIS A 273 14.76 -4.76 2.27
N CYS A 274 14.41 -5.00 3.54
CA CYS A 274 15.39 -5.09 4.63
C CYS A 274 16.39 -6.24 4.43
N LEU A 275 15.91 -7.40 4.00
CA LEU A 275 16.74 -8.59 3.77
C LEU A 275 17.70 -8.38 2.61
N LEU A 276 17.24 -7.77 1.51
CA LEU A 276 18.07 -7.43 0.36
C LEU A 276 19.18 -6.44 0.73
N ILE A 277 18.88 -5.44 1.57
CA ILE A 277 19.90 -4.47 2.01
C ILE A 277 20.90 -5.11 2.98
N PHE A 278 20.45 -6.03 3.83
CA PHE A 278 21.31 -6.80 4.72
C PHE A 278 22.31 -7.68 3.94
N THR A 279 21.87 -8.35 2.87
CA THR A 279 22.77 -9.17 2.05
C THR A 279 23.73 -8.33 1.21
N MET A 280 23.29 -7.18 0.71
CA MET A 280 24.07 -6.37 -0.23
C MET A 280 25.05 -5.38 0.42
N SER A 281 24.84 -4.93 1.67
CA SER A 281 25.65 -3.88 2.28
C SER A 281 26.44 -4.34 3.51
N SER A 282 27.77 -4.35 3.41
CA SER A 282 28.67 -4.62 4.53
C SER A 282 28.52 -3.60 5.66
N GLN A 283 28.42 -2.31 5.30
CA GLN A 283 28.21 -1.20 6.23
C GLN A 283 26.90 -1.36 7.01
N TYR A 284 25.84 -1.84 6.34
CA TYR A 284 24.57 -2.13 7.00
C TYR A 284 24.69 -3.29 7.98
N ARG A 285 25.37 -4.38 7.61
CA ARG A 285 25.59 -5.54 8.50
C ARG A 285 26.37 -5.16 9.75
N GLU A 286 27.41 -4.35 9.63
CA GLU A 286 28.16 -3.83 10.78
C GLU A 286 27.28 -3.01 11.72
N ALA A 287 26.46 -2.11 11.16
CA ALA A 287 25.51 -1.33 11.95
C ALA A 287 24.48 -2.21 12.66
N PHE A 288 23.94 -3.22 11.97
CA PHE A 288 22.98 -4.19 12.49
C PHE A 288 23.55 -5.01 13.66
N TRP A 289 24.72 -5.63 13.48
CA TRP A 289 25.38 -6.37 14.56
C TRP A 289 25.76 -5.47 15.73
N GLY A 290 26.14 -4.23 15.44
CA GLY A 290 26.35 -3.21 16.47
C GLY A 290 25.08 -2.90 17.29
N VAL A 291 23.88 -2.98 16.69
CA VAL A 291 22.61 -2.80 17.41
C VAL A 291 22.32 -4.01 18.29
N ILE A 292 22.41 -5.22 17.73
CA ILE A 292 22.16 -6.48 18.45
C ILE A 292 23.10 -6.61 19.66
N ASN A 293 24.39 -6.33 19.47
CA ASN A 293 25.36 -6.42 20.55
C ASN A 293 25.11 -5.38 21.65
N CYS A 294 24.58 -4.20 21.31
CA CYS A 294 24.17 -3.21 22.30
C CYS A 294 22.98 -3.70 23.13
N PHE A 295 21.94 -4.25 22.49
CA PHE A 295 20.80 -4.85 23.18
C PHE A 295 21.21 -6.00 24.11
N LYS A 296 22.11 -6.89 23.65
CA LYS A 296 22.65 -8.00 24.46
C LYS A 296 23.44 -7.50 25.68
N LYS A 297 24.20 -6.41 25.56
CA LYS A 297 24.92 -5.82 26.70
C LYS A 297 23.96 -5.21 27.72
N ASN A 298 22.92 -4.50 27.27
CA ASN A 298 21.94 -3.89 28.16
C ASN A 298 21.10 -4.92 28.92
N THR A 299 20.72 -6.03 28.29
CA THR A 299 19.97 -7.12 28.98
C THR A 299 20.80 -7.81 30.06
N ARG A 300 22.12 -7.93 29.88
CA ARG A 300 23.02 -8.47 30.91
C ARG A 300 23.18 -7.57 32.15
N HIS A 301 23.01 -6.26 32.00
CA HIS A 301 23.03 -5.32 33.13
C HIS A 301 21.71 -5.29 33.93
N ILE A 302 20.61 -5.76 33.35
CA ILE A 302 19.27 -5.75 33.98
C ILE A 302 18.97 -7.07 34.70
N ALA A 303 19.65 -8.17 34.36
CA ALA A 303 19.56 -9.42 35.11
C ALA A 303 20.20 -9.23 36.49
N PRO A 304 19.49 -9.47 37.62
CA PRO A 304 20.09 -9.37 38.94
C PRO A 304 21.21 -10.42 39.04
N ALA A 305 22.37 -9.98 39.50
CA ALA A 305 23.44 -10.89 39.86
C ALA A 305 22.92 -11.80 40.99
N THR A 306 22.57 -13.04 40.66
CA THR A 306 22.34 -14.09 41.66
C THR A 306 23.67 -14.31 42.38
N SER A 307 23.80 -13.68 43.54
CA SER A 307 24.89 -13.93 44.48
C SER A 307 24.69 -15.31 45.10
N THR A 308 25.18 -16.35 44.46
CA THR A 308 25.56 -17.57 45.16
C THR A 308 26.80 -17.26 45.98
N ARG A 309 26.63 -16.93 47.26
CA ARG A 309 27.68 -17.07 48.27
C ARG A 309 27.42 -18.37 49.03
N GLN A 310 28.41 -19.26 48.95
CA GLN A 310 28.69 -20.32 49.91
C GLN A 310 28.98 -19.71 51.29
#